data_AF-A0A436CAB9-F1
#
_entry.id   AF-A0A436CAB9-F1
#
_cell.length_a   1.000
_cell.length_b   1.000
_cell.length_c   1.000
_cell.angle_alpha   90.00
_cell.angle_beta   90.00
_cell.angle_gamma   90.00
#
_symmetry.space_group_name_H-M   'P 1'
#
loop_
_entity.id
_entity.type
_entity.pdbx_description
1 polymer ?
#
loop_
_entity_poly.entity_id
_entity_poly.type
_entity_poly.pdbx_seq_one_letter_code
_entity_poly.pdbx_strand_id
1 'polypeptide(L)' 'MSTTEPTMSTEMTHMRREIEEVPQAVARLLDGSGAVLTEAGRGIRERDPQFVVTVARGSSDHAATFMKYAVELTAG' A
#
# COMPACT_ATOMS: atom_id res chain seq x y z
N MET A 1 -29.94 -40.85 -16.92
CA MET A 1 -28.64 -40.20 -17.20
C MET A 1 -28.64 -38.90 -16.41
N SER A 2 -28.07 -38.91 -15.21
CA SER A 2 -28.15 -37.77 -14.28
C SER A 2 -26.96 -36.85 -14.52
N THR A 3 -27.20 -35.67 -15.10
CA THR A 3 -26.18 -34.64 -15.31
C THR A 3 -26.02 -33.88 -14.01
N THR A 4 -24.93 -34.12 -13.29
CA THR A 4 -24.56 -33.32 -12.11
C THR A 4 -23.99 -31.99 -12.60
N GLU A 5 -24.69 -30.88 -12.34
CA GLU A 5 -24.14 -29.54 -12.55
C GLU A 5 -22.94 -29.31 -11.61
N PRO A 6 -21.87 -28.64 -12.08
CA PRO A 6 -20.74 -28.33 -11.22
C PRO A 6 -21.18 -27.29 -10.18
N THR A 7 -21.22 -27.68 -8.90
CA THR A 7 -21.37 -26.73 -7.79
C THR A 7 -20.17 -25.77 -7.81
N MET A 8 -20.37 -24.56 -8.30
CA MET A 8 -19.42 -23.46 -8.15
C MET A 8 -19.23 -23.21 -6.65
N SER A 9 -18.03 -23.51 -6.14
CA SER A 9 -17.69 -23.27 -4.75
C SER A 9 -17.85 -21.78 -4.42
N THR A 10 -18.77 -21.48 -3.52
CA THR A 10 -19.04 -20.14 -2.98
C THR A 10 -18.06 -19.74 -1.87
N GLU A 11 -17.07 -20.58 -1.56
CA GLU A 11 -16.09 -20.35 -0.51
C GLU A 11 -15.16 -19.17 -0.84
N MET A 12 -15.06 -18.22 0.09
CA MET A 12 -14.22 -17.05 -0.06
C MET A 12 -12.74 -17.43 -0.05
N THR A 13 -12.00 -17.01 -1.08
CA THR A 13 -10.55 -17.23 -1.12
C THR A 13 -9.83 -16.34 -0.10
N HIS A 14 -8.66 -16.80 0.38
CA HIS A 14 -7.80 -16.00 1.25
C HIS A 14 -7.42 -14.66 0.63
N MET A 15 -7.07 -14.65 -0.67
CA MET A 15 -6.74 -13.42 -1.40
C MET A 15 -7.90 -12.43 -1.42
N ARG A 16 -9.13 -12.91 -1.64
CA ARG A 16 -10.31 -12.04 -1.62
C ARG A 16 -10.51 -11.42 -0.25
N ARG A 17 -10.41 -12.23 0.82
CA ARG A 17 -10.51 -11.74 2.19
C ARG A 17 -9.46 -10.66 2.49
N GLU A 18 -8.21 -10.89 2.10
CA GLU A 18 -7.11 -9.92 2.29
C GLU A 18 -7.36 -8.60 1.53
N ILE A 19 -7.89 -8.66 0.31
CA ILE A 19 -8.25 -7.45 -0.46
C ILE A 19 -9.40 -6.69 0.21
N GLU A 20 -10.42 -7.39 0.69
CA GLU A 20 -11.57 -6.79 1.36
C GLU A 20 -11.16 -6.08 2.68
N GLU A 21 -10.03 -6.46 3.30
CA GLU A 21 -9.47 -5.81 4.50
C GLU A 21 -8.75 -4.48 4.24
N VAL A 22 -8.30 -4.22 2.99
CA VAL A 22 -7.47 -3.05 2.64
C VAL A 22 -8.07 -1.72 3.09
N PRO A 23 -9.37 -1.41 2.88
CA PRO A 23 -9.91 -0.10 3.26
C PRO A 23 -9.79 0.17 4.77
N GLN A 24 -10.07 -0.83 5.61
CA GLN A 24 -9.95 -0.67 7.05
C GLN A 24 -8.48 -0.63 7.50
N ALA A 25 -7.58 -1.38 6.84
CA ALA A 25 -6.16 -1.28 7.11
C ALA A 25 -5.60 0.11 6.80
N VAL A 26 -6.01 0.70 5.68
CA VAL A 26 -5.64 2.08 5.31
C VAL A 26 -6.21 3.08 6.30
N ALA A 27 -7.48 2.97 6.70
CA ALA A 27 -8.07 3.84 7.70
C ALA A 27 -7.28 3.80 9.02
N ARG A 28 -6.99 2.61 9.55
CA ARG A 28 -6.18 2.44 10.76
C ARG A 28 -4.79 3.06 10.64
N LEU A 29 -4.14 2.90 9.48
CA LEU A 29 -2.84 3.52 9.22
C LEU A 29 -2.96 5.04 9.29
N LEU A 30 -3.92 5.64 8.58
CA LEU A 30 -4.08 7.09 8.52
C LEU A 30 -4.45 7.69 9.88
N ASP A 31 -5.39 7.07 10.60
CA ASP A 31 -5.84 7.51 11.92
C ASP A 31 -4.72 7.42 12.96
N GLY A 32 -3.84 6.42 12.85
CA GLY A 32 -2.79 6.14 13.84
C GLY A 32 -1.43 6.77 13.55
N SER A 33 -1.15 7.23 12.33
CA SER A 33 0.22 7.59 11.92
C SER A 33 0.49 9.10 11.78
N GLY A 34 -0.51 9.97 11.97
CA GLY A 34 -0.36 11.41 11.75
C GLY A 34 0.83 12.06 12.47
N ALA A 35 1.03 11.74 13.75
CA ALA A 35 2.15 12.29 14.53
C ALA A 35 3.52 11.83 14.01
N VAL A 36 3.69 10.53 13.74
CA VAL A 36 4.97 9.98 13.23
C VAL A 36 5.27 10.45 11.81
N LEU A 37 4.25 10.55 10.95
CA LEU A 37 4.42 11.07 9.58
C LEU A 37 4.77 12.57 9.58
N THR A 38 4.18 13.36 10.49
CA THR A 38 4.50 14.78 10.64
C THR A 38 5.96 14.96 11.05
N GLU A 39 6.42 14.17 12.02
CA GLU A 39 7.80 14.21 12.49
C GLU A 39 8.79 13.75 11.42
N ALA A 40 8.49 12.67 10.69
CA ALA A 40 9.31 12.22 9.56
C ALA A 40 9.40 13.31 8.47
N GLY A 41 8.28 13.95 8.13
CA GLY A 41 8.25 15.05 7.17
C GLY A 41 9.05 16.27 7.61
N ARG A 42 9.07 16.58 8.91
CA ARG A 42 9.93 17.62 9.49
C ARG A 42 11.41 17.25 9.33
N GLY A 43 11.79 16.03 9.72
CA GLY A 43 13.17 15.55 9.58
C GLY A 43 13.67 15.56 8.13
N ILE A 44 12.81 15.19 7.17
CA ILE A 44 13.13 15.27 5.74
C ILE A 44 13.37 16.72 5.31
N ARG A 45 12.47 17.65 5.68
CA ARG A 45 12.64 19.08 5.35
C ARG A 45 13.91 19.68 5.94
N GLU A 46 14.22 19.38 7.20
CA GLU A 46 15.43 19.88 7.87
C GLU A 46 16.71 19.36 7.22
N ARG A 47 16.67 18.16 6.64
CA ARG A 47 17.81 17.55 5.95
C ARG A 47 18.05 18.12 4.55
N ASP A 48 17.02 18.69 3.93
CA ASP A 48 17.00 19.22 2.57
C ASP A 48 17.70 18.30 1.53
N PRO A 49 17.24 17.04 1.41
CA PRO A 49 17.91 16.05 0.57
C PRO A 49 17.75 16.38 -0.91
N GLN A 50 18.85 16.27 -1.66
CA GLN A 50 18.86 16.48 -3.11
C GLN A 50 18.23 15.32 -3.90
N PHE A 51 18.05 14.16 -3.25
CA PHE A 51 17.47 12.97 -3.85
C PHE A 51 16.87 12.03 -2.79
N VAL A 52 15.96 11.17 -3.22
CA VAL A 52 15.37 10.09 -2.41
C VAL A 52 15.70 8.75 -3.09
N VAL A 53 16.15 7.76 -2.31
CA VAL A 53 16.45 6.40 -2.80
C VAL A 53 15.60 5.40 -2.03
N THR A 54 14.93 4.50 -2.74
CA THR A 54 14.15 3.39 -2.17
C THR A 54 14.87 2.05 -2.37
N VAL A 55 14.82 1.16 -1.37
CA VAL A 55 15.35 -0.21 -1.46
C VAL A 55 14.20 -1.19 -1.21
N ALA A 56 13.76 -1.89 -2.26
CA ALA A 56 12.60 -2.77 -2.22
C ALA A 56 12.75 -3.98 -3.17
N ARG A 57 11.85 -4.96 -3.07
CA ARG A 57 11.79 -6.14 -3.94
C ARG A 57 10.38 -6.71 -3.99
N GLY A 58 9.97 -7.26 -5.12
CA GLY A 58 8.62 -7.82 -5.30
C GLY A 58 7.53 -6.74 -5.28
N SER A 59 6.39 -7.01 -4.66
CA SER A 59 5.26 -6.05 -4.58
C SER A 59 5.66 -4.70 -3.95
N SER A 60 6.61 -4.69 -3.02
CA SER A 60 7.13 -3.45 -2.44
C SER A 60 7.87 -2.59 -3.44
N ASP A 61 8.47 -3.18 -4.48
CA ASP A 61 9.15 -2.44 -5.55
C ASP A 61 8.15 -1.70 -6.45
N HIS A 62 6.96 -2.28 -6.66
CA HIS A 62 5.85 -1.58 -7.30
C HIS A 62 5.38 -0.38 -6.47
N ALA A 63 5.29 -0.53 -5.15
CA ALA A 63 4.93 0.58 -4.26
C ALA A 63 6.01 1.68 -4.25
N ALA A 64 7.30 1.31 -4.28
CA ALA A 64 8.42 2.24 -4.39
C ALA A 64 8.37 3.01 -5.73
N THR A 65 8.02 2.33 -6.82
CA THR A 65 7.82 2.98 -8.13
C THR A 65 6.70 4.01 -8.08
N PHE A 66 5.56 3.68 -7.48
CA PHE A 66 4.49 4.66 -7.25
C PHE A 66 4.96 5.84 -6.40
N MET A 67 5.68 5.57 -5.30
CA MET A 67 6.21 6.61 -4.41
C MET A 67 7.15 7.57 -5.13
N LYS A 68 8.03 7.08 -6.03
CA LYS A 68 8.87 7.93 -6.87
C LYS A 68 8.05 9.00 -7.58
N TYR A 69 7.02 8.60 -8.33
CA TYR A 69 6.17 9.54 -9.06
C TYR A 69 5.45 10.50 -8.12
N ALA A 70 4.91 10.00 -6.99
CA ALA A 70 4.25 10.86 -6.02
C ALA A 70 5.19 11.93 -5.47
N VAL A 71 6.43 11.58 -5.13
CA VAL A 71 7.45 12.52 -4.63
C VAL A 71 7.85 13.53 -5.72
N GLU A 72 8.20 13.06 -6.92
CA GLU A 72 8.63 13.94 -8.03
C GLU A 72 7.52 14.94 -8.42
N LEU A 73 6.25 14.52 -8.41
CA LEU A 73 5.13 15.38 -8.80
C LEU A 73 4.73 16.41 -7.72
N THR A 74 5.01 16.13 -6.44
CA THR A 74 4.50 16.96 -5.33
C THR A 74 5.58 17.76 -4.61
N ALA A 75 6.84 17.35 -4.73
CA ALA A 75 7.96 17.95 -4.01
C ALA A 75 9.23 18.12 -4.86
N GLY A 76 9.21 17.69 -6.14
CA GLY A 76 10.31 17.84 -7.10
C GLY A 76 10.19 19.07 -8.00
#